data_AF-A0A0U1YNI1-F1
#
_entry.id   AF-A0A0U1YNI1-F1
#
_cell.length_a   1.000
_cell.length_b   1.000
_cell.length_c   1.000
_cell.angle_alpha   90.00
_cell.angle_beta   90.00
_cell.angle_gamma   90.00
#
_symmetry.space_group_name_H-M   'P 1'
#
loop_
_entity.id
_entity.type
_entity.pdbx_description
1 polymer ?
#
loop_
_entity_poly.entity_id
_entity_poly.type
_entity_poly.pdbx_seq_one_letter_code
_entity_poly.pdbx_strand_id
1 'polypeptide(L)' 'VKELRRGYVAGDSKNQPPRGAADFTAQVIVLNHPGQISNGYTPVLDCHTAHIACKFAEMKEKCDRRTGQTTEENPKSIKS' A
#
# COMPACT_ATOMS: atom_id res chain seq x y z
N VAL A 1 14.08 26.41 7.56
CA VAL A 1 13.17 25.26 7.34
C VAL A 1 13.31 24.75 5.91
N LYS A 2 14.43 24.08 5.57
CA LYS A 2 14.64 23.50 4.23
C LYS A 2 14.59 21.97 4.20
N GLU A 3 14.61 21.34 5.38
CA GLU A 3 14.76 19.88 5.53
C GLU A 3 13.44 19.15 5.79
N LEU A 4 12.35 19.87 6.08
CA LEU A 4 11.03 19.28 6.31
C LEU A 4 10.13 19.49 5.10
N ARG A 5 9.35 18.47 4.76
CA ARG A 5 8.42 18.48 3.62
C ARG A 5 7.06 17.91 4.04
N ARG A 6 6.01 18.26 3.29
CA ARG A 6 4.69 17.63 3.44
C ARG A 6 4.81 16.11 3.29
N GLY A 7 4.12 15.36 4.14
CA GLY A 7 4.23 13.90 4.21
C GLY A 7 5.21 13.39 5.27
N TYR A 8 6.05 14.26 5.86
CA TYR A 8 6.89 13.86 7.00
C TYR A 8 6.04 13.72 8.27
N VAL A 9 6.39 12.71 9.08
CA VAL A 9 5.68 12.39 10.33
C VAL A 9 6.55 12.81 11.51
N ALA A 10 5.99 13.65 12.38
CA ALA A 10 6.62 14.03 13.64
C ALA A 10 6.04 13.19 14.79
N GLY A 11 6.87 12.83 15.77
CA GLY A 11 6.45 12.12 16.96
C GLY A 11 7.46 12.30 18.09
N ASP A 12 7.10 11.85 19.29
CA ASP A 12 7.96 11.98 20.47
C ASP A 12 9.21 11.10 20.33
N SER A 13 10.38 11.73 20.39
CA SER A 13 11.68 11.06 20.36
C SER A 13 11.87 9.97 21.43
N LYS A 14 11.18 10.08 22.57
CA LYS A 14 11.30 9.17 23.71
C LYS A 14 10.22 8.11 23.77
N ASN A 15 9.17 8.24 22.96
CA ASN A 15 8.03 7.33 22.98
C ASN A 15 7.70 6.87 21.55
N GLN A 16 8.30 5.75 21.16
CA GLN A 16 8.11 5.10 19.84
C GLN A 16 8.20 6.10 18.67
N PRO A 17 9.37 6.72 18.45
CA PRO A 17 9.53 7.70 17.39
C PRO A 17 9.20 7.10 16.01
N PRO A 18 8.58 7.89 15.11
CA PRO A 18 8.21 7.43 13.78
C PRO A 18 9.45 7.03 12.97
N ARG A 19 9.32 6.00 12.15
CA ARG A 19 10.38 5.48 11.28
C ARG A 19 9.88 5.38 9.84
N GLY A 20 10.79 5.53 8.88
CA GLY A 20 10.47 5.26 7.48
C GLY A 20 10.16 3.78 7.26
N ALA A 21 9.18 3.49 6.41
CA ALA A 21 8.89 2.14 5.94
C ALA A 21 9.62 1.90 4.61
N ALA A 22 10.42 0.84 4.52
CA ALA A 22 11.03 0.41 3.27
C ALA A 22 10.00 -0.30 2.37
N ASP A 23 9.19 -1.14 2.99
CA ASP A 23 8.05 -1.85 2.41
C ASP A 23 6.96 -2.04 3.48
N PHE A 24 5.75 -2.35 3.05
CA PHE A 24 4.66 -2.73 3.93
C PHE A 24 3.72 -3.69 3.22
N THR A 25 3.09 -4.58 3.97
CA THR A 25 1.98 -5.41 3.47
C THR A 25 0.66 -4.74 3.83
N ALA A 26 -0.26 -4.65 2.87
CA ALA A 26 -1.58 -4.07 3.07
C ALA A 26 -2.66 -4.92 2.39
N GLN A 27 -3.86 -4.92 2.97
CA GLN A 27 -5.05 -5.44 2.32
C GLN A 27 -5.71 -4.32 1.52
N VAL A 28 -5.97 -4.57 0.25
CA VAL A 28 -6.55 -3.58 -0.67
C VAL A 28 -7.83 -4.12 -1.29
N ILE A 29 -8.79 -3.22 -1.53
CA ILE A 29 -9.99 -3.51 -2.32
C ILE A 29 -9.83 -2.79 -3.65
N VAL A 30 -9.84 -3.55 -4.75
CA VAL A 30 -9.82 -2.98 -6.10
C VAL A 30 -11.22 -2.48 -6.43
N LEU A 31 -11.33 -1.19 -6.72
CA LEU A 31 -12.58 -0.55 -7.18
C LEU A 31 -12.75 -0.74 -8.69
N ASN A 32 -13.67 0.00 -9.32
CA ASN A 32 -14.00 -0.06 -10.75
C ASN A 32 -12.82 0.38 -11.64
N HIS A 33 -11.81 -0.47 -11.77
CA HIS A 33 -10.59 -0.24 -12.53
C HIS A 33 -10.71 -0.97 -13.88
N PRO A 34 -10.53 -0.28 -15.02
CA PRO A 34 -10.80 -0.86 -16.34
C PRO A 34 -9.76 -1.91 -16.77
N GLY A 35 -8.61 -1.98 -16.10
CA GLY A 35 -7.53 -2.92 -16.40
C GLY A 35 -7.29 -3.96 -15.30
N GLN A 36 -6.30 -4.82 -15.54
CA GLN A 36 -5.80 -5.76 -14.54
C GLN A 36 -4.58 -5.16 -13.82
N ILE A 37 -4.44 -5.46 -12.53
CA ILE A 37 -3.30 -5.07 -11.71
C ILE A 37 -2.41 -6.29 -11.55
N SER A 38 -1.12 -6.17 -11.85
CA SER A 38 -0.12 -7.23 -11.74
C SER A 38 1.07 -6.78 -10.89
N ASN A 39 1.90 -7.73 -10.45
CA ASN A 39 3.14 -7.41 -9.73
C ASN A 39 3.97 -6.41 -10.55
N GLY A 40 4.41 -5.35 -9.89
CA GLY A 40 5.10 -4.22 -10.49
C GLY A 40 4.22 -3.02 -10.86
N TYR A 41 2.89 -3.12 -10.73
CA TYR A 41 2.01 -1.96 -10.85
C TYR A 41 2.43 -0.88 -9.84
N THR A 42 2.58 0.36 -10.30
CA THR A 42 3.15 1.47 -9.50
C THR A 42 2.18 2.65 -9.42
N PRO A 43 1.07 2.54 -8.66
CA PRO A 43 0.17 3.65 -8.43
C PRO A 43 0.75 4.66 -7.44
N VAL A 44 0.17 5.86 -7.41
CA VAL A 44 0.40 6.81 -6.33
C VAL A 44 -0.51 6.47 -5.16
N LEU A 45 0.08 6.39 -3.96
CA LEU A 45 -0.63 6.19 -2.71
C LEU A 45 -0.70 7.50 -1.95
N ASP A 46 -1.92 7.85 -1.58
CA ASP A 46 -2.19 8.88 -0.60
C ASP A 46 -2.34 8.21 0.78
N CYS A 47 -1.45 8.56 1.70
CA CYS A 47 -1.51 8.09 3.08
C CYS A 47 -1.29 9.27 4.02
N HIS A 48 -2.33 9.66 4.75
CA HIS A 48 -2.36 10.87 5.57
C HIS A 48 -2.06 12.12 4.72
N THR A 49 -0.88 12.73 4.87
CA THR A 49 -0.43 13.87 4.07
C THR A 49 0.65 13.50 3.06
N ALA A 50 1.11 12.24 3.06
CA ALA A 50 2.08 11.73 2.11
C ALA A 50 1.39 11.35 0.79
N HIS A 51 2.05 11.68 -0.31
CA HIS A 51 1.63 11.42 -1.68
C HIS A 51 2.85 10.88 -2.43
N ILE A 52 2.93 9.55 -2.57
CA ILE A 52 4.14 8.86 -3.02
C ILE A 52 3.76 7.70 -3.94
N ALA A 53 4.49 7.54 -5.04
CA ALA A 53 4.38 6.35 -5.90
C ALA A 53 4.91 5.10 -5.17
N CYS A 54 4.09 4.06 -5.05
CA CYS A 54 4.49 2.80 -4.44
C CYS A 54 4.34 1.68 -5.46
N LYS A 55 5.30 0.75 -5.48
CA LYS A 55 5.26 -0.42 -6.34
C LYS A 55 4.60 -1.58 -5.60
N PHE A 56 3.64 -2.23 -6.24
CA PHE A 56 3.06 -3.48 -5.75
C PHE A 56 4.08 -4.58 -6.03
N ALA A 57 4.99 -4.82 -5.08
CA ALA A 57 6.09 -5.76 -5.27
C ALA A 57 5.60 -7.21 -5.45
N GLU A 58 4.67 -7.62 -4.60
CA GLU A 58 4.12 -8.97 -4.54
C GLU A 58 2.65 -8.92 -4.14
N MET A 59 1.80 -9.64 -4.87
CA MET A 59 0.45 -9.95 -4.45
C MET A 59 0.44 -11.30 -3.75
N LYS A 60 0.35 -11.27 -2.42
CA LYS A 60 0.43 -12.48 -1.58
C LYS A 60 -0.83 -13.33 -1.67
N GLU A 61 -1.99 -12.70 -1.58
CA GLU A 61 -3.26 -13.39 -1.46
C GLU A 61 -4.38 -12.60 -2.13
N LYS A 62 -5.32 -13.32 -2.74
CA LYS A 62 -6.61 -12.80 -3.16
C LYS A 62 -7.67 -13.26 -2.18
N CYS A 63 -8.28 -12.33 -1.45
CA CYS A 63 -9.31 -12.64 -0.46
C CYS A 63 -10.71 -12.36 -1.01
N ASP A 64 -11.71 -13.13 -0.54
CA ASP A 64 -13.11 -12.79 -0.74
C ASP A 64 -13.46 -11.50 0.02
N ARG A 65 -14.13 -10.56 -0.64
CA ARG A 65 -14.42 -9.23 -0.08
C ARG A 65 -15.36 -9.28 1.14
N ARG A 66 -16.22 -10.30 1.25
CA ARG A 66 -17.22 -10.40 2.32
C ARG A 66 -16.69 -11.17 3.51
N THR A 67 -15.98 -12.27 3.26
CA THR A 67 -15.54 -13.19 4.33
C THR A 67 -14.09 -12.96 4.75
N GLY A 68 -13.27 -12.29 3.92
CA GLY A 68 -11.84 -12.13 4.13
C GLY A 68 -11.03 -13.41 3.91
N GLN A 69 -11.67 -14.51 3.52
CA GLN A 69 -10.96 -15.78 3.30
C GLN A 69 -10.16 -15.76 2.00
N THR A 70 -8.98 -16.35 2.05
CA THR A 70 -8.09 -16.51 0.90
C THR A 70 -8.72 -17.44 -0.13
N THR A 71 -8.91 -16.91 -1.34
CA THR A 71 -9.46 -17.64 -2.49
C THR A 71 -8.36 -18.11 -3.43
N GLU A 72 -7.23 -17.41 -3.47
CA GLU A 72 -6.08 -17.74 -4.31
C GLU A 72 -4.80 -17.21 -3.63
N GLU A 73 -3.77 -18.06 -3.55
CA GLU A 73 -2.43 -17.67 -3.08
C GLU A 73 -1.56 -17.25 -4.26
N ASN A 74 -0.75 -16.20 -4.06
CA ASN A 74 0.18 -15.64 -5.05
C ASN A 74 -0.43 -15.39 -6.45
N PRO A 75 -1.56 -14.66 -6.53
CA PRO A 75 -2.24 -14.40 -7.81
C PRO A 75 -1.36 -13.60 -8.78
N LYS A 76 -1.35 -13.97 -10.06
CA LYS A 76 -0.58 -13.25 -11.10
C LYS A 76 -1.16 -11.88 -11.44
N SER A 77 -2.47 -11.72 -11.27
CA SER A 77 -3.19 -10.47 -11.53
C SER A 77 -4.48 -10.37 -10.71
N ILE A 78 -4.90 -9.15 -10.40
CA ILE A 78 -6.16 -8.83 -9.73
C ILE A 78 -7.01 -7.94 -10.64
N LYS A 79 -8.32 -8.17 -10.62
CA LYS A 79 -9.33 -7.38 -11.30
C LYS A 79 -10.46 -7.03 -10.33
N SER A 80 -11.23 -6.00 -10.66
CA SER A 80 -12.47 -5.61 -9.99
C SER A 80 -13.50 -6.75 -9.94
#